data_AF-A0A4Y9LYF7-F1
#
_entry.id   AF-A0A4Y9LYF7-F1
#
_cell.length_a   1.000
_cell.length_b   1.000
_cell.length_c   1.000
_cell.angle_alpha   90.00
_cell.angle_beta   90.00
_cell.angle_gamma   90.00
#
_symmetry.space_group_name_H-M   'P 1'
#
loop_
_entity.id
_entity.type
_entity.pdbx_description
1 polymer ?
#
loop_
_entity_poly.entity_id
_entity_poly.type
_entity_poly.pdbx_seq_one_letter_code
_entity_poly.pdbx_strand_id
1 'polypeptide(L)' 'MADTAEVATAAGSKDPSVGLRAVRSLRVLVERLEVLQVQNARDQGWTWEQIAQLLGVTRQAVHKKYAGGRGPLRRKD' A
#
# COMPACT_ATOMS: atom_id res chain seq x y z
N MET A 1 -12.38 -11.57 -9.20
CA MET A 1 -11.85 -10.46 -8.38
C MET A 1 -13.03 -9.54 -8.13
N ALA A 2 -13.39 -9.27 -6.88
CA ALA A 2 -14.44 -8.29 -6.61
C ALA A 2 -14.01 -6.95 -7.24
N ASP A 3 -14.96 -6.24 -7.83
CA ASP A 3 -14.70 -4.92 -8.39
C ASP A 3 -14.21 -4.01 -7.26
N THR A 4 -13.20 -3.17 -7.51
CA THR A 4 -12.71 -2.22 -6.49
C THR A 4 -13.84 -1.32 -6.00
N ALA A 5 -14.78 -0.98 -6.89
CA ALA A 5 -15.99 -0.24 -6.54
C ALA A 5 -16.87 -1.01 -5.54
N GLU A 6 -17.07 -2.30 -5.75
CA GLU A 6 -17.84 -3.17 -4.86
C GLU A 6 -17.18 -3.27 -3.47
N VAL A 7 -15.86 -3.43 -3.43
CA VAL A 7 -15.10 -3.46 -2.16
C VAL A 7 -15.19 -2.10 -1.45
N ALA A 8 -15.15 -0.99 -2.18
CA ALA A 8 -15.32 0.34 -1.61
C ALA A 8 -16.72 0.53 -1.01
N THR A 9 -17.77 0.07 -1.69
CA THR A 9 -19.14 0.08 -1.14
C THR A 9 -19.25 -0.80 0.11
N ALA A 10 -18.69 -2.02 0.08
CA ALA A 10 -18.72 -2.94 1.22
C ALA A 10 -18.01 -2.38 2.46
N ALA A 11 -16.99 -1.52 2.30
CA ALA A 11 -16.31 -0.86 3.41
C ALA A 11 -17.22 0.10 4.21
N GLY A 12 -18.31 0.60 3.61
CA GLY A 12 -19.34 1.42 4.26
C GLY A 12 -20.48 0.61 4.89
N SER A 13 -20.40 -0.72 4.89
CA SER A 13 -21.44 -1.58 5.45
C SER A 13 -21.66 -1.32 6.94
N LYS A 14 -22.93 -1.40 7.37
CA LYS A 14 -23.29 -1.39 8.80
C LYS A 14 -22.95 -2.69 9.52
N ASP A 15 -22.68 -3.77 8.78
CA ASP A 15 -22.13 -5.01 9.32
C ASP A 15 -20.60 -4.86 9.47
N PRO A 16 -20.07 -4.85 10.71
CA PRO A 16 -18.64 -4.69 10.96
C PRO A 16 -17.77 -5.78 10.31
N SER A 17 -18.29 -7.01 10.18
CA SER A 17 -17.55 -8.12 9.59
C SER A 17 -17.32 -7.91 8.09
N VAL A 18 -18.32 -7.37 7.40
CA VAL A 18 -18.25 -7.01 5.98
C VAL A 18 -17.33 -5.81 5.79
N GLY A 19 -17.53 -4.75 6.57
CA GLY A 19 -16.73 -3.53 6.51
C GLY A 19 -15.25 -3.78 6.75
N LEU A 20 -14.89 -4.54 7.80
CA LEU A 20 -13.49 -4.82 8.13
C LEU A 20 -12.80 -5.71 7.09
N ARG A 21 -13.50 -6.69 6.51
CA ARG A 21 -12.93 -7.48 5.39
C ARG A 21 -12.65 -6.59 4.18
N ALA A 22 -13.59 -5.71 3.83
CA ALA A 22 -13.43 -4.78 2.72
C ALA A 22 -12.26 -3.80 2.95
N VAL A 23 -12.18 -3.18 4.13
CA VAL A 23 -11.06 -2.32 4.52
C VAL A 23 -9.72 -3.07 4.47
N ARG A 24 -9.66 -4.32 4.92
CA ARG A 24 -8.46 -5.15 4.81
C ARG A 24 -8.07 -5.36 3.35
N SER A 25 -9.02 -5.69 2.47
CA SER A 25 -8.77 -5.87 1.04
C SER A 25 -8.24 -4.60 0.38
N LEU A 26 -8.82 -3.43 0.69
CA LEU A 26 -8.34 -2.14 0.19
C LEU A 26 -6.94 -1.82 0.68
N ARG A 27 -6.62 -2.08 1.95
CA ARG A 27 -5.26 -1.89 2.49
C ARG A 27 -4.23 -2.73 1.75
N VAL A 28 -4.54 -4.00 1.49
CA VAL A 28 -3.65 -4.89 0.72
C VAL A 28 -3.46 -4.37 -0.70
N LEU A 29 -4.53 -3.89 -1.35
CA LEU A 29 -4.42 -3.31 -2.70
C LEU A 29 -3.55 -2.05 -2.72
N VAL A 30 -3.78 -1.12 -1.79
CA VAL A 30 -2.99 0.11 -1.65
C VAL A 30 -1.53 -0.23 -1.38
N GLU A 31 -1.24 -1.16 -0.47
CA GLU A 31 0.15 -1.58 -0.19
C GLU A 31 0.85 -2.15 -1.42
N ARG A 32 0.15 -2.94 -2.25
CA ARG A 32 0.71 -3.47 -3.51
C ARG A 32 1.00 -2.37 -4.52
N LEU A 33 0.06 -1.44 -4.69
CA LEU A 33 0.23 -0.30 -5.60
C LEU A 33 1.34 0.63 -5.12
N GLU A 34 1.46 0.88 -3.80
CA GLU A 34 2.53 1.68 -3.24
C GLU A 34 3.90 1.06 -3.51
N VAL A 35 4.06 -0.26 -3.31
CA VAL A 35 5.31 -0.98 -3.68
C VAL A 35 5.63 -0.81 -5.17
N LEU A 36 4.65 -1.01 -6.04
CA LEU A 36 4.83 -0.86 -7.49
C LEU A 36 5.29 0.56 -7.86
N GLN A 37 4.62 1.58 -7.32
CA GLN A 37 4.96 2.97 -7.63
C GLN A 37 6.30 3.40 -7.04
N VAL A 38 6.67 2.90 -5.85
CA VAL A 38 8.01 3.12 -5.29
C VAL A 38 9.06 2.50 -6.20
N GLN A 39 8.87 1.27 -6.67
CA GLN A 39 9.79 0.63 -7.60
C GLN A 39 9.91 1.44 -8.90
N ASN A 40 8.78 1.83 -9.51
CA ASN A 40 8.76 2.65 -10.72
C ASN A 40 9.51 3.99 -10.53
N ALA A 41 9.35 4.64 -9.37
CA ALA A 41 10.06 5.89 -9.07
C ALA A 41 11.57 5.65 -8.93
N ARG A 42 11.97 4.55 -8.27
CA ARG A 42 13.38 4.16 -8.14
C ARG A 42 14.01 3.85 -9.49
N ASP A 43 13.29 3.17 -10.38
CA ASP A 43 13.75 2.86 -11.74
C ASP A 43 13.90 4.11 -12.61
N GLN A 44 13.09 5.15 -12.34
CA GLN A 44 13.22 6.48 -12.94
C GLN A 44 14.29 7.36 -12.26
N GLY A 45 15.08 6.81 -11.34
CA GLY A 45 16.18 7.51 -10.68
C GLY A 45 15.77 8.46 -9.56
N TRP A 46 14.51 8.47 -9.12
CA TRP A 46 14.03 9.35 -8.04
C TRP A 46 14.70 9.00 -6.72
N THR A 47 15.10 9.99 -5.94
CA THR A 47 15.71 9.78 -4.62
C THR A 47 14.67 9.29 -3.59
N TRP A 48 15.14 8.62 -2.53
CA TRP A 48 14.28 8.23 -1.41
C TRP A 48 13.58 9.41 -0.74
N GLU A 49 14.19 10.60 -0.80
CA GLU A 49 13.60 11.82 -0.23
C GLU A 49 12.41 12.32 -1.06
N GLN A 50 12.53 12.33 -2.39
CA GLN A 50 11.42 12.69 -3.29
C GLN A 50 10.21 11.77 -3.09
N ILE A 51 10.47 10.45 -2.97
CA ILE A 51 9.42 9.46 -2.72
C ILE A 51 8.80 9.67 -1.33
N ALA A 52 9.61 9.90 -0.31
CA ALA A 52 9.13 10.14 1.06
C ALA A 52 8.23 11.37 1.15
N GLN A 53 8.59 12.44 0.46
CA GLN A 53 7.81 13.68 0.40
C GLN A 53 6.42 13.44 -0.17
N LEU A 54 6.30 12.67 -1.27
CA LEU A 54 4.99 12.34 -1.87
C LEU A 54 4.15 11.39 -0.99
N LEU A 55 4.79 10.48 -0.26
CA LEU A 55 4.11 9.56 0.65
C LEU A 55 3.78 10.19 2.02
N GLY A 56 4.22 11.42 2.29
CA GLY A 56 4.03 12.09 3.58
C GLY A 56 4.76 11.41 4.74
N VAL A 57 5.88 10.73 4.47
CA VAL A 57 6.69 10.04 5.48
C VAL A 57 8.13 10.55 5.48
N THR A 58 8.93 10.13 6.45
CA THR A 58 10.36 10.47 6.47
C THR A 58 11.15 9.59 5.48
N ARG A 59 12.28 10.11 4.98
CA ARG A 59 13.23 9.35 4.15
C ARG A 59 13.64 8.02 4.79
N GLN A 60 13.87 8.02 6.11
CA GLN A 60 14.23 6.80 6.84
C GLN A 60 13.07 5.79 6.88
N ALA A 61 11.83 6.26 7.06
CA ALA A 61 10.66 5.38 7.09
C ALA A 61 10.44 4.70 5.74
N VAL A 62 10.48 5.44 4.63
CA VAL A 62 10.33 4.85 3.28
C VAL A 62 11.49 3.91 2.96
N HIS A 63 12.73 4.29 3.28
CA HIS A 63 13.89 3.45 3.03
C HIS A 63 13.81 2.14 3.83
N LYS A 64 13.45 2.21 5.12
CA LYS A 64 13.28 1.02 5.96
C LYS A 64 12.17 0.10 5.44
N LYS A 65 11.07 0.67 4.94
CA LYS A 65 9.91 -0.09 4.41
C LYS A 65 10.22 -0.77 3.08
N TYR A 66 10.96 -0.11 2.19
CA TYR A 66 11.11 -0.53 0.80
C TYR A 66 12.50 -1.05 0.40
N ALA A 67 13.58 -0.54 0.98
CA ALA A 67 14.95 -0.92 0.57
C ALA A 67 15.44 -2.22 1.24
N GLY A 68 14.90 -2.59 2.40
CA GLY A 68 15.41 -3.73 3.21
C GLY A 68 14.89 -5.12 2.82
N GLY A 69 14.23 -5.29 1.67
CA GLY A 69 13.63 -6.58 1.26
C GLY A 69 12.54 -7.12 2.20
N ARG A 70 12.07 -6.29 3.14
CA ARG A 70 10.93 -6.55 4.04
C ARG A 70 9.71 -5.73 3.60
N GLY A 71 9.45 -5.71 2.29
CA GLY A 71 8.25 -5.08 1.76
C GLY A 71 6.98 -5.64 2.43
N PRO A 72 5.89 -4.85 2.51
CA PRO A 72 4.65 -5.24 3.20
C PRO A 72 4.09 -6.60 2.76
N LEU A 73 4.39 -6.99 1.52
CA LEU A 73 3.90 -8.21 0.87
C LEU A 73 4.67 -9.49 1.25
N ARG A 74 5.71 -9.40 2.07
CA ARG A 74 6.56 -10.56 2.42
C ARG A 74 6.15 -11.26 3.72
N ARG A 75 4.89 -11.13 4.15
CA ARG A 75 4.33 -12.09 5.11
C ARG A 75 4.04 -13.38 4.34
N LYS A 76 4.86 -14.40 4.60
CA LYS A 76 4.51 -15.80 4.29
C LYS A 76 3.20 -16.11 5.01
N ASP A 77 2.20 -16.54 4.26
CA ASP A 77 1.09 -17.31 4.82
C ASP A 77 1.62 -18.58 5.51
#